data_AF-I1X9R0-F1
#
_entry.id   AF-I1X9R0-F1
#
_cell.length_a   1.000
_cell.length_b   1.000
_cell.length_c   1.000
_cell.angle_alpha   90.00
_cell.angle_beta   90.00
_cell.angle_gamma   90.00
#
_symmetry.space_group_name_H-M   'P 1'
#
loop_
_entity.id
_entity.type
_entity.pdbx_description
1 polymer ?
#
loop_
_entity_poly.entity_id
_entity_poly.type
_entity_poly.pdbx_seq_one_letter_code
_entity_poly.pdbx_strand_id
1 'polypeptide(L)'
;GVHPAKWTYENIDYMKKELKRLGFSYDWDREVTTCSPEYYKWNQWIFLKMLEKGIAYRKSAVVNWCPHDMTVLANEQVIEGRCWRCDTPVVQKEIPSWFLRITDYAEVLLDDLEELKGKWPEAVLTMQKNWIGKSIGASIRFPIENSTSVLEVFTTRPDTIFGVTFMALAPEHPLAIELAKGTDYEEEVEAFVNKYLSMSTRDRNIIDEKEGVFTGRYAINPLTNEKVPIWIANYILWGYGTGAIMAVPAHDERDHEFAKKYGIPIKPVIKPVEGEWDYDKEAFTEEGILINSNGFDGLSSEEAKEKITQELEKKGIGEKTINFRLRDWNISRQRYWGTPIPVIYCDECGIVPVPEEDLP
;
A
#
# COMPACT_ATOMS: atom_id res chain seq x y z
N GLY A 1 -35.50 -4.54 -14.37
CA GLY A 1 -35.03 -3.54 -13.41
C GLY A 1 -35.50 -2.16 -13.83
N VAL A 2 -35.70 -1.24 -12.89
CA VAL A 2 -36.05 0.17 -13.17
C VAL A 2 -34.79 0.93 -13.59
N HIS A 3 -34.90 1.88 -14.53
CA HIS A 3 -33.77 2.72 -14.95
C HIS A 3 -33.25 3.54 -13.75
N PRO A 4 -31.93 3.60 -13.49
CA PRO A 4 -31.36 4.28 -12.32
C PRO A 4 -31.86 5.72 -12.14
N ALA A 5 -31.88 6.51 -13.21
CA ALA A 5 -32.39 7.88 -13.17
C ALA A 5 -33.82 7.97 -12.60
N LYS A 6 -34.75 7.19 -13.16
CA LYS A 6 -36.16 7.18 -12.73
C LYS A 6 -36.28 6.80 -11.25
N TRP A 7 -35.62 5.70 -10.86
CA TRP A 7 -35.59 5.22 -9.48
C TRP A 7 -35.03 6.28 -8.52
N THR A 8 -33.94 6.96 -8.89
CA THR A 8 -33.33 8.00 -8.08
C THR A 8 -34.26 9.20 -7.90
N TYR A 9 -34.87 9.73 -8.97
CA TYR A 9 -35.77 10.89 -8.86
C TYR A 9 -37.06 10.57 -8.10
N GLU A 10 -37.63 9.36 -8.26
CA GLU A 10 -38.78 8.91 -7.47
C GLU A 10 -38.44 8.83 -5.97
N ASN A 11 -37.27 8.31 -5.63
CA ASN A 11 -36.81 8.24 -4.23
C ASN A 11 -36.51 9.63 -3.65
N ILE A 12 -35.92 10.55 -4.43
CA ILE A 12 -35.68 11.92 -4.00
C ILE A 12 -37.00 12.60 -3.64
N ASP A 13 -38.03 12.52 -4.50
CA ASP A 13 -39.34 13.11 -4.23
C ASP A 13 -40.00 12.52 -2.99
N TYR A 14 -39.95 11.18 -2.84
CA TYR A 14 -40.48 10.50 -1.67
C TYR A 14 -39.77 10.90 -0.37
N MET A 15 -38.43 10.83 -0.34
CA MET A 15 -37.63 11.17 0.85
C MET A 15 -37.75 12.66 1.21
N LYS A 16 -37.83 13.55 0.22
CA LYS A 16 -38.07 14.98 0.44
C LYS A 16 -39.41 15.25 1.12
N LYS A 17 -40.47 14.53 0.76
CA LYS A 17 -41.77 14.61 1.45
C LYS A 17 -41.65 14.17 2.91
N GLU A 18 -40.95 13.08 3.18
CA GLU A 18 -40.73 12.59 4.55
C GLU A 18 -39.93 13.60 5.41
N LEU A 19 -38.84 14.15 4.87
CA LEU A 19 -38.05 15.18 5.57
C LEU A 19 -38.87 16.44 5.88
N LYS A 20 -39.74 16.86 4.95
CA LYS A 20 -40.68 17.96 5.18
C LYS A 20 -41.73 17.62 6.25
N ARG A 21 -42.24 16.38 6.26
CA ARG A 21 -43.20 15.92 7.29
C ARG A 21 -42.59 15.85 8.69
N LEU A 22 -41.31 15.51 8.77
CA LEU A 22 -40.54 15.57 10.03
C LEU A 22 -40.26 17.00 10.50
N GLY A 23 -40.56 18.02 9.68
CA GLY A 23 -40.42 19.42 10.04
C GLY A 23 -38.97 19.93 9.99
N PHE A 24 -38.10 19.30 9.21
CA PHE A 24 -36.73 19.80 9.04
C PHE A 24 -36.71 21.09 8.20
N SER A 25 -36.13 22.15 8.78
CA SER A 25 -36.03 23.48 8.17
C SER A 25 -34.80 23.63 7.27
N TYR A 26 -34.68 22.78 6.25
CA TYR A 26 -33.65 22.96 5.22
C TYR A 26 -33.95 24.14 4.30
N ASP A 27 -32.90 24.82 3.85
CA ASP A 27 -32.97 25.75 2.72
C ASP A 27 -33.06 24.95 1.41
N TRP A 28 -34.30 24.66 0.98
CA TRP A 28 -34.58 23.85 -0.21
C TRP A 28 -34.17 24.55 -1.52
N ASP A 29 -33.88 25.84 -1.51
CA ASP A 29 -33.37 26.56 -2.68
C ASP A 29 -31.90 26.20 -2.97
N ARG A 30 -31.22 25.55 -2.01
CA ARG A 30 -29.84 25.05 -2.11
C ARG A 30 -29.76 23.54 -2.35
N GLU A 31 -30.87 22.90 -2.69
CA GLU A 31 -30.88 21.47 -2.98
C GLU A 31 -30.01 21.16 -4.21
N VAL A 32 -29.18 20.13 -4.10
CA VAL A 32 -28.34 19.64 -5.19
C VAL A 32 -28.66 18.19 -5.52
N THR A 33 -28.60 17.85 -6.80
CA THR A 33 -28.75 16.47 -7.28
C THR A 33 -27.49 16.08 -8.04
N THR A 34 -26.63 15.27 -7.42
CA THR A 34 -25.28 14.99 -7.94
C THR A 34 -25.25 14.21 -9.25
N CYS A 35 -26.33 13.49 -9.58
CA CYS A 35 -26.49 12.82 -10.88
C CYS A 35 -27.05 13.74 -11.99
N SER A 36 -27.35 15.00 -11.69
CA SER A 36 -27.79 15.99 -12.68
C SER A 36 -26.59 16.55 -13.46
N PRO A 37 -26.68 16.76 -14.79
CA PRO A 37 -25.63 17.39 -15.58
C PRO A 37 -25.22 18.77 -15.05
N GLU A 38 -26.17 19.53 -14.52
CA GLU A 38 -25.90 20.85 -13.93
C GLU A 38 -24.95 20.81 -12.72
N TYR A 39 -24.88 19.66 -12.05
CA TYR A 39 -23.96 19.42 -10.96
C TYR A 39 -22.66 18.78 -11.45
N TYR A 40 -22.75 17.63 -12.13
CA TYR A 40 -21.55 16.84 -12.43
C TYR A 40 -20.65 17.45 -13.51
N LYS A 41 -21.12 18.45 -14.28
CA LYS A 41 -20.23 19.31 -15.11
C LYS A 41 -19.07 19.87 -14.30
N TRP A 42 -19.30 20.20 -13.03
CA TRP A 42 -18.27 20.70 -12.13
C TRP A 42 -17.31 19.61 -11.65
N ASN A 43 -17.77 18.36 -11.52
CA ASN A 43 -16.86 17.23 -11.26
C ASN A 43 -15.91 17.02 -12.44
N GLN A 44 -16.44 17.09 -13.67
CA GLN A 44 -15.64 17.00 -14.90
C GLN A 44 -14.65 18.16 -15.00
N TRP A 45 -15.12 19.39 -14.75
CA TRP A 45 -14.25 20.57 -14.75
C TRP A 45 -13.12 20.47 -13.72
N ILE A 46 -13.42 20.07 -12.46
CA ILE A 46 -12.40 19.84 -11.43
C ILE A 46 -11.40 18.77 -11.88
N PHE A 47 -11.88 17.68 -12.49
CA PHE A 47 -11.02 16.63 -13.02
C PHE A 47 -10.07 17.17 -14.11
N LEU A 48 -10.56 17.99 -15.05
CA LEU A 48 -9.71 18.61 -16.08
C LEU A 48 -8.63 19.49 -15.46
N LYS A 49 -8.97 20.29 -14.43
CA LYS A 49 -7.98 21.09 -13.70
C LYS A 49 -6.96 20.23 -12.94
N MET A 50 -7.38 19.11 -12.38
CA MET A 50 -6.47 18.14 -11.75
C MET A 50 -5.57 17.47 -12.79
N LEU A 51 -6.08 17.17 -13.99
CA LEU A 51 -5.32 16.59 -15.10
C LEU A 51 -4.26 17.56 -15.62
N GLU A 52 -4.64 18.83 -15.84
CA GLU A 52 -3.74 19.91 -16.24
C GLU A 52 -2.57 20.08 -15.25
N LYS A 53 -2.85 19.95 -13.96
CA LYS A 53 -1.85 20.03 -12.88
C LYS A 53 -1.07 18.73 -12.63
N GLY A 54 -1.34 17.66 -13.38
CA GLY A 54 -0.70 16.35 -13.18
C GLY A 54 -1.16 15.57 -11.93
N ILE A 55 -2.18 16.07 -11.21
CA ILE A 55 -2.79 15.42 -10.05
C ILE A 55 -3.64 14.23 -10.50
N ALA A 56 -4.41 14.38 -11.58
CA ALA A 56 -5.12 13.27 -12.18
C ALA A 56 -4.22 12.58 -13.20
N TYR A 57 -4.10 11.25 -13.11
CA TYR A 57 -3.26 10.47 -14.02
C TYR A 57 -3.81 9.06 -14.20
N ARG A 58 -3.36 8.38 -15.26
CA ARG A 58 -3.79 7.03 -15.60
C ARG A 58 -2.65 6.04 -15.31
N LYS A 59 -2.96 4.94 -14.61
CA LYS A 59 -2.07 3.78 -14.45
C LYS A 59 -2.88 2.49 -14.42
N SER A 60 -2.22 1.36 -14.63
CA SER A 60 -2.84 0.06 -14.35
C SER A 60 -3.15 -0.07 -12.87
N ALA A 61 -4.34 -0.59 -12.56
CA ALA A 61 -4.75 -0.96 -11.22
C ALA A 61 -5.19 -2.41 -11.21
N VAL A 62 -4.73 -3.16 -10.21
CA VAL A 62 -5.31 -4.45 -9.89
C VAL A 62 -6.61 -4.18 -9.11
N VAL A 63 -7.73 -4.70 -9.63
CA VAL A 63 -9.06 -4.48 -9.07
C VAL A 63 -9.77 -5.81 -8.83
N ASN A 64 -10.60 -5.82 -7.79
CA ASN A 64 -11.54 -6.91 -7.53
C ASN A 64 -12.59 -6.93 -8.66
N TRP A 65 -12.64 -8.00 -9.45
CA TRP A 65 -13.57 -8.17 -10.57
C TRP A 65 -14.53 -9.32 -10.31
N CYS A 66 -15.83 -9.05 -10.43
CA CYS A 66 -16.84 -10.10 -10.43
C CYS A 66 -17.08 -10.58 -11.87
N PRO A 67 -16.74 -11.83 -12.22
CA PRO A 67 -16.93 -12.33 -13.58
C PRO A 67 -18.41 -12.57 -13.94
N HIS A 68 -19.28 -12.76 -12.95
CA HIS A 68 -20.72 -12.87 -13.18
C HIS A 68 -21.37 -11.51 -13.43
N ASP A 69 -21.10 -10.53 -12.55
CA ASP A 69 -21.70 -9.20 -12.64
C ASP A 69 -21.00 -8.29 -13.66
N MET A 70 -19.86 -8.76 -14.21
CA MET A 70 -19.03 -8.05 -15.20
C MET A 70 -18.70 -6.63 -14.75
N THR A 71 -18.31 -6.48 -13.48
CA THR A 71 -18.04 -5.20 -12.84
C THR A 71 -16.89 -5.31 -11.85
N VAL A 72 -16.21 -4.18 -11.63
CA VAL A 72 -15.33 -4.00 -10.49
C VAL A 72 -16.14 -3.88 -9.20
N LEU A 73 -15.57 -4.41 -8.11
CA LEU A 73 -16.06 -4.31 -6.74
C LEU A 73 -15.08 -3.49 -5.89
N ALA A 74 -15.58 -2.67 -4.98
CA ALA A 74 -14.76 -2.11 -3.90
C ALA A 74 -14.35 -3.21 -2.92
N ASN A 75 -13.35 -2.98 -2.06
CA ASN A 75 -12.92 -3.95 -1.05
C ASN A 75 -14.08 -4.35 -0.12
N GLU A 76 -14.93 -3.40 0.23
CA GLU A 76 -16.11 -3.59 1.09
C GLU A 76 -17.24 -4.40 0.41
N GLN A 77 -17.21 -4.49 -0.91
CA GLN A 77 -18.17 -5.25 -1.72
C GLN A 77 -17.73 -6.70 -1.96
N VAL A 78 -16.59 -7.10 -1.39
CA VAL A 78 -16.08 -8.47 -1.43
C VAL A 78 -16.29 -9.11 -0.05
N ILE A 79 -17.31 -9.97 0.04
CA ILE A 79 -17.63 -10.72 1.24
C ILE A 79 -17.10 -12.14 1.04
N GLU A 80 -16.16 -12.57 1.88
CA GLU A 80 -15.54 -13.89 1.87
C GLU A 80 -14.96 -14.27 0.49
N GLY A 81 -14.24 -13.32 -0.13
CA GLY A 81 -13.64 -13.52 -1.45
C GLY A 81 -14.66 -13.57 -2.60
N ARG A 82 -15.94 -13.31 -2.31
CA ARG A 82 -17.06 -13.42 -3.24
C ARG A 82 -17.79 -12.09 -3.39
N CYS A 83 -18.49 -11.93 -4.51
CA CYS A 83 -19.34 -10.76 -4.72
C CYS A 83 -20.46 -10.72 -3.68
N TRP A 84 -20.62 -9.60 -2.98
CA TRP A 84 -21.69 -9.38 -1.99
C TRP A 84 -23.13 -9.58 -2.51
N ARG A 85 -23.31 -9.62 -3.83
CA ARG A 85 -24.63 -9.72 -4.48
C ARG A 85 -24.94 -11.11 -5.04
N CYS A 86 -23.95 -11.80 -5.58
CA CYS A 86 -24.16 -13.01 -6.38
C CYS A 86 -23.26 -14.18 -5.98
N ASP A 87 -22.50 -14.04 -4.88
CA ASP A 87 -21.63 -15.07 -4.30
C ASP A 87 -20.58 -15.66 -5.25
N THR A 88 -20.39 -15.05 -6.42
CA THR A 88 -19.39 -15.48 -7.40
C THR A 88 -17.99 -15.14 -6.88
N PRO A 89 -17.03 -16.08 -6.92
CA PRO A 89 -15.64 -15.80 -6.57
C PRO A 89 -15.10 -14.60 -7.35
N VAL A 90 -14.50 -13.68 -6.62
CA VAL A 90 -13.91 -12.46 -7.17
C VAL A 90 -12.52 -12.80 -7.67
N VAL A 91 -12.19 -12.34 -8.87
CA VAL A 91 -10.86 -12.47 -9.47
C VAL A 91 -10.15 -11.12 -9.46
N GLN A 92 -8.82 -11.13 -9.36
CA GLN A 92 -8.04 -9.92 -9.59
C GLN A 92 -7.88 -9.70 -11.10
N LYS A 93 -8.15 -8.48 -11.55
CA LYS A 93 -7.93 -8.08 -12.94
C LYS A 93 -7.16 -6.78 -13.01
N GLU A 94 -6.20 -6.71 -13.91
CA GLU A 94 -5.50 -5.46 -14.19
C GLU A 94 -6.31 -4.62 -15.18
N ILE A 95 -6.69 -3.41 -14.78
CA ILE A 95 -7.48 -2.49 -15.60
C ILE A 95 -6.86 -1.09 -15.56
N PRO A 96 -6.60 -0.46 -16.72
CA PRO A 96 -6.21 0.94 -16.77
C PRO A 96 -7.25 1.82 -16.07
N SER A 97 -6.83 2.52 -15.02
CA SER A 97 -7.69 3.30 -14.15
C SER A 97 -7.13 4.70 -13.93
N TRP A 98 -8.02 5.64 -13.65
CA TRP A 98 -7.70 7.00 -13.26
C TRP A 98 -7.51 7.12 -11.74
N PHE A 99 -6.44 7.80 -11.37
CA PHE A 99 -6.05 8.06 -10.00
C PHE A 99 -5.92 9.57 -9.77
N LEU A 100 -6.20 9.98 -8.54
CA LEU A 100 -5.88 11.31 -8.03
C LEU A 100 -4.69 11.20 -7.06
N ARG A 101 -3.65 12.02 -7.28
CA ARG A 101 -2.44 12.12 -6.44
C ARG A 101 -2.70 12.75 -5.07
N ILE A 102 -3.54 12.10 -4.26
CA ILE A 102 -3.78 12.55 -2.89
C ILE A 102 -2.51 12.41 -2.04
N THR A 103 -1.57 11.53 -2.41
CA THR A 103 -0.30 11.38 -1.67
C THR A 103 0.60 12.60 -1.77
N ASP A 104 0.49 13.40 -2.84
CA ASP A 104 1.23 14.67 -2.96
C ASP A 104 0.82 15.68 -1.86
N TYR A 105 -0.35 15.47 -1.26
CA TYR A 105 -0.90 16.26 -0.16
C TYR A 105 -0.82 15.55 1.20
N ALA A 106 -0.16 14.39 1.30
CA ALA A 106 -0.18 13.57 2.52
C ALA A 106 0.38 14.30 3.75
N GLU A 107 1.45 15.06 3.57
CA GLU A 107 2.06 15.87 4.64
C GLU A 107 1.11 16.97 5.11
N VAL A 108 0.57 17.76 4.18
CA VAL A 108 -0.37 18.86 4.49
C VAL A 108 -1.63 18.31 5.16
N LEU A 109 -2.20 17.23 4.63
CA LEU A 109 -3.37 16.57 5.22
C LEU A 109 -3.12 16.08 6.65
N LEU A 110 -1.88 15.70 6.97
CA LEU A 110 -1.50 15.24 8.30
C LEU A 110 -1.26 16.39 9.27
N ASP A 111 -0.52 17.41 8.82
CA ASP A 111 -0.16 18.57 9.63
C ASP A 111 -1.40 19.40 9.98
N ASP A 112 -2.31 19.58 9.02
CA ASP A 112 -3.56 20.34 9.22
C ASP A 112 -4.53 19.67 10.20
N LEU A 113 -4.32 18.39 10.57
CA LEU A 113 -5.10 17.75 11.65
C LEU A 113 -4.89 18.46 13.00
N GLU A 114 -3.73 19.08 13.21
CA GLU A 114 -3.44 19.85 14.42
C GLU A 114 -4.36 21.08 14.55
N GLU A 115 -4.70 21.74 13.43
CA GLU A 115 -5.61 22.89 13.42
C GLU A 115 -7.06 22.53 13.79
N LEU A 116 -7.39 21.24 13.67
CA LEU A 116 -8.71 20.67 13.97
C LEU A 116 -8.82 20.16 15.40
N LYS A 117 -7.73 20.09 16.16
CA LYS A 117 -7.76 19.67 17.58
C LYS A 117 -8.69 20.56 18.39
N GLY A 118 -9.49 19.93 19.26
CA GLY A 118 -10.52 20.59 20.05
C GLY A 118 -11.77 21.02 19.26
N LYS A 119 -11.76 20.96 17.92
CA LYS A 119 -12.92 21.19 17.05
C LYS A 119 -13.52 19.89 16.53
N TRP A 120 -12.68 18.87 16.34
CA TRP A 120 -13.07 17.55 15.85
C TRP A 120 -12.94 16.50 16.96
N PRO A 121 -13.72 15.40 16.88
CA PRO A 121 -13.55 14.27 17.80
C PRO A 121 -12.16 13.63 17.64
N GLU A 122 -11.49 13.37 18.76
CA GLU A 122 -10.14 12.80 18.77
C GLU A 122 -10.05 11.44 18.05
N ALA A 123 -11.12 10.64 18.13
CA ALA A 123 -11.19 9.36 17.41
C ALA A 123 -11.09 9.55 15.89
N VAL A 124 -11.70 10.60 15.32
CA VAL A 124 -11.64 10.88 13.88
C VAL A 124 -10.23 11.33 13.48
N LEU A 125 -9.60 12.20 14.29
CA LEU A 125 -8.23 12.66 14.05
C LEU A 125 -7.24 11.49 14.11
N THR A 126 -7.39 10.62 15.11
CA THR A 126 -6.58 9.41 15.26
C THR A 126 -6.77 8.45 14.07
N MET A 127 -8.01 8.24 13.62
CA MET A 127 -8.28 7.41 12.43
C MET A 127 -7.62 7.98 11.17
N GLN A 128 -7.70 9.29 10.93
CA GLN A 128 -7.05 9.95 9.79
C GLN A 128 -5.52 9.86 9.88
N LYS A 129 -4.94 10.16 11.04
CA LYS A 129 -3.49 10.06 11.28
C LYS A 129 -2.98 8.65 11.00
N ASN A 130 -3.68 7.64 11.51
CA ASN A 130 -3.35 6.25 11.26
C ASN A 130 -3.52 5.90 9.77
N TRP A 131 -4.63 6.31 9.14
CA TRP A 131 -4.89 6.09 7.72
C TRP A 131 -3.79 6.66 6.82
N ILE A 132 -3.41 7.93 7.03
CA ILE A 132 -2.32 8.60 6.31
C ILE A 132 -0.99 7.87 6.58
N GLY A 133 -0.72 7.56 7.85
CA GLY A 133 0.35 6.66 8.27
C GLY A 133 1.73 7.11 7.80
N LYS A 134 2.16 8.31 8.19
CA LYS A 134 3.51 8.80 7.93
C LYS A 134 4.53 8.00 8.72
N SER A 135 5.58 7.55 8.04
CA SER A 135 6.70 6.81 8.60
C SER A 135 8.00 7.44 8.10
N ILE A 136 8.89 7.80 9.03
CA ILE A 136 10.23 8.29 8.72
C ILE A 136 11.18 7.12 8.89
N GLY A 137 12.00 6.86 7.88
CA GLY A 137 12.93 5.73 7.87
C GLY A 137 14.06 5.96 6.90
N ALA A 138 14.63 4.86 6.41
CA ALA A 138 15.64 4.87 5.37
C ALA A 138 15.24 3.94 4.23
N SER A 139 15.49 4.40 3.00
CA SER A 139 15.63 3.50 1.85
C SER A 139 17.04 2.91 1.85
N ILE A 140 17.16 1.61 1.63
CA ILE A 140 18.43 0.87 1.67
C ILE A 140 18.53 -0.03 0.45
N ARG A 141 19.67 0.02 -0.23
CA ARG A 141 19.96 -0.73 -1.45
C ARG A 141 20.85 -1.93 -1.13
N PHE A 142 20.30 -3.13 -1.30
CA PHE A 142 20.98 -4.41 -1.13
C PHE A 142 21.36 -4.98 -2.52
N PRO A 143 22.66 -5.01 -2.88
CA PRO A 143 23.10 -5.64 -4.12
C PRO A 143 22.73 -7.12 -4.15
N ILE A 144 22.28 -7.63 -5.30
CA ILE A 144 22.04 -9.07 -5.49
C ILE A 144 23.35 -9.75 -5.88
N GLU A 145 23.66 -10.87 -5.25
CA GLU A 145 24.89 -11.62 -5.54
C GLU A 145 24.97 -12.01 -7.03
N ASN A 146 26.14 -11.80 -7.64
CA ASN A 146 26.41 -12.11 -9.04
C ASN A 146 25.45 -11.44 -10.05
N SER A 147 24.84 -10.32 -9.67
CA SER A 147 23.92 -9.56 -10.52
C SER A 147 24.23 -8.06 -10.47
N THR A 148 23.84 -7.34 -11.51
CA THR A 148 23.82 -5.88 -11.52
C THR A 148 22.54 -5.31 -10.88
N SER A 149 21.56 -6.16 -10.59
CA SER A 149 20.32 -5.78 -9.94
C SER A 149 20.53 -5.51 -8.44
N VAL A 150 19.70 -4.61 -7.92
CA VAL A 150 19.69 -4.19 -6.52
C VAL A 150 18.28 -4.33 -5.98
N LEU A 151 18.15 -4.84 -4.76
CA LEU A 151 16.91 -4.82 -4.00
C LEU A 151 16.89 -3.59 -3.11
N GLU A 152 16.00 -2.66 -3.41
CA GLU A 152 15.75 -1.50 -2.58
C GLU A 152 14.64 -1.81 -1.58
N VAL A 153 14.83 -1.45 -0.30
CA VAL A 153 13.86 -1.66 0.78
C VAL A 153 13.66 -0.39 1.59
N PHE A 154 12.46 -0.22 2.13
CA PHE A 154 12.18 0.84 3.10
C PHE A 154 12.03 0.25 4.51
N THR A 155 12.67 0.88 5.50
CA THR A 155 12.56 0.48 6.91
C THR A 155 12.50 1.70 7.83
N THR A 156 11.64 1.64 8.84
CA THR A 156 11.61 2.59 9.96
C THR A 156 12.61 2.24 11.06
N ARG A 157 13.29 1.09 10.93
CA ARG A 157 14.29 0.58 11.87
C ARG A 157 15.65 0.39 11.18
N PRO A 158 16.27 1.43 10.60
CA PRO A 158 17.62 1.31 10.04
C PRO A 158 18.66 0.93 11.11
N ASP A 159 18.37 1.17 12.40
CA ASP A 159 19.17 0.72 13.54
C ASP A 159 19.37 -0.80 13.59
N THR A 160 18.48 -1.58 12.99
CA THR A 160 18.53 -3.04 13.05
C THR A 160 19.19 -3.70 11.84
N ILE A 161 19.74 -2.93 10.89
CA ILE A 161 20.31 -3.44 9.62
C ILE A 161 21.38 -4.53 9.82
N PHE A 162 22.12 -4.51 10.93
CA PHE A 162 23.15 -5.52 11.23
C PHE A 162 22.57 -6.89 11.60
N GLY A 163 21.29 -6.92 11.97
CA GLY A 163 20.53 -8.12 12.34
C GLY A 163 19.75 -8.73 11.18
N VAL A 164 19.90 -8.20 9.96
CA VAL A 164 19.22 -8.74 8.77
C VAL A 164 19.75 -10.14 8.48
N THR A 165 18.88 -11.14 8.54
CA THR A 165 19.24 -12.54 8.26
C THR A 165 18.54 -13.12 7.04
N PHE A 166 17.54 -12.44 6.49
CA PHE A 166 16.97 -12.73 5.18
C PHE A 166 16.31 -11.47 4.58
N MET A 167 16.04 -11.52 3.28
CA MET A 167 15.26 -10.53 2.56
C MET A 167 13.96 -11.19 2.09
N ALA A 168 12.86 -10.45 2.06
CA ALA A 168 11.57 -10.96 1.58
C ALA A 168 10.90 -10.03 0.58
N LEU A 169 10.32 -10.62 -0.47
CA LEU A 169 9.63 -9.93 -1.57
C LEU A 169 8.15 -10.31 -1.57
N ALA A 170 7.30 -9.37 -1.97
CA ALA A 170 5.90 -9.67 -2.29
C ALA A 170 5.81 -10.59 -3.53
N PRO A 171 4.79 -11.47 -3.62
CA PRO A 171 4.56 -12.29 -4.80
C PRO A 171 4.40 -11.48 -6.10
N GLU A 172 3.86 -10.26 -6.03
CA GLU A 172 3.71 -9.35 -7.18
C GLU A 172 5.02 -8.68 -7.61
N HIS A 173 6.09 -8.78 -6.83
CA HIS A 173 7.31 -8.05 -7.09
C HIS A 173 7.89 -8.48 -8.47
N PRO A 174 8.28 -7.56 -9.37
CA PRO A 174 8.78 -7.90 -10.71
C PRO A 174 9.96 -8.89 -10.68
N LEU A 175 10.81 -8.78 -9.66
CA LEU A 175 11.93 -9.69 -9.43
C LEU A 175 11.55 -11.05 -8.80
N ALA A 176 10.30 -11.27 -8.38
CA ALA A 176 9.92 -12.47 -7.64
C ALA A 176 10.18 -13.76 -8.45
N ILE A 177 9.72 -13.79 -9.70
CA ILE A 177 9.98 -14.91 -10.62
C ILE A 177 11.39 -14.80 -11.22
N GLU A 178 11.83 -13.58 -11.60
CA GLU A 178 13.13 -13.38 -12.26
C GLU A 178 14.32 -13.87 -11.42
N LEU A 179 14.27 -13.73 -10.09
CA LEU A 179 15.35 -14.17 -9.22
C LEU A 179 15.52 -15.70 -9.22
N ALA A 180 14.42 -16.43 -9.29
CA ALA A 180 14.43 -17.89 -9.24
C ALA A 180 14.83 -18.54 -10.57
N LYS A 181 14.84 -17.79 -11.68
CA LYS A 181 15.22 -18.31 -13.00
C LYS A 181 16.60 -18.96 -12.99
N GLY A 182 16.68 -20.16 -13.55
CA GLY A 182 17.89 -20.97 -13.64
C GLY A 182 18.37 -21.50 -12.28
N THR A 183 17.49 -21.58 -11.28
CA THR A 183 17.76 -22.26 -10.00
C THR A 183 16.92 -23.51 -9.87
N ASP A 184 17.29 -24.40 -8.94
CA ASP A 184 16.48 -25.58 -8.59
C ASP A 184 15.13 -25.22 -7.93
N TYR A 185 14.89 -23.93 -7.63
CA TYR A 185 13.70 -23.41 -6.98
C TYR A 185 12.72 -22.73 -7.95
N GLU A 186 13.04 -22.66 -9.26
CA GLU A 186 12.23 -21.94 -10.26
C GLU A 186 10.77 -22.40 -10.27
N GLU A 187 10.51 -23.71 -10.39
CA GLU A 187 9.16 -24.27 -10.42
C GLU A 187 8.38 -24.00 -9.12
N GLU A 188 9.04 -24.12 -7.97
CA GLU A 188 8.42 -23.90 -6.67
C GLU A 188 8.04 -22.43 -6.48
N VAL A 189 8.92 -21.50 -6.88
CA VAL A 189 8.69 -20.06 -6.82
C VAL A 189 7.56 -19.66 -7.76
N GLU A 190 7.54 -20.15 -8.99
CA GLU A 190 6.45 -19.88 -9.93
C GLU A 190 5.11 -20.39 -9.40
N ALA A 191 5.07 -21.61 -8.86
CA ALA A 191 3.86 -22.17 -8.25
C ALA A 191 3.37 -21.32 -7.07
N PHE A 192 4.28 -20.88 -6.20
CA PHE A 192 3.97 -20.03 -5.06
C PHE A 192 3.44 -18.66 -5.51
N VAL A 193 4.12 -17.99 -6.43
CA VAL A 193 3.70 -16.69 -6.97
C VAL A 193 2.32 -16.82 -7.62
N ASN A 194 2.11 -17.81 -8.47
CA ASN A 194 0.83 -18.04 -9.14
C ASN A 194 -0.30 -18.35 -8.14
N LYS A 195 -0.03 -19.15 -7.09
CA LYS A 195 -0.98 -19.37 -5.98
C LYS A 195 -1.45 -18.04 -5.44
N TYR A 196 -0.54 -17.17 -4.96
CA TYR A 196 -0.97 -15.91 -4.33
C TYR A 196 -1.56 -14.92 -5.32
N LEU A 197 -1.03 -14.79 -6.53
CA LEU A 197 -1.59 -13.90 -7.57
C LEU A 197 -3.03 -14.28 -7.95
N SER A 198 -3.37 -15.57 -7.87
CA SER A 198 -4.74 -16.05 -8.10
C SER A 198 -5.68 -15.88 -6.91
N MET A 199 -5.16 -15.65 -5.71
CA MET A 199 -5.95 -15.47 -4.48
C MET A 199 -6.49 -14.04 -4.35
N SER A 200 -7.69 -13.91 -3.79
CA SER A 200 -8.24 -12.61 -3.47
C SER A 200 -7.46 -11.95 -2.32
N THR A 201 -7.41 -10.62 -2.28
CA THR A 201 -6.75 -9.87 -1.19
C THR A 201 -7.29 -10.26 0.20
N ARG A 202 -8.57 -10.65 0.29
CA ARG A 202 -9.17 -11.11 1.54
C ARG A 202 -8.66 -12.49 1.96
N ASP A 203 -8.55 -13.45 1.04
CA ASP A 203 -8.03 -14.79 1.39
C ASP A 203 -6.60 -14.69 1.90
N ARG A 204 -5.81 -13.77 1.34
CA ARG A 204 -4.46 -13.46 1.85
C ARG A 204 -4.48 -12.85 3.25
N ASN A 205 -5.44 -11.96 3.54
CA ASN A 205 -5.59 -11.35 4.87
C ASN A 205 -6.14 -12.31 5.93
N ILE A 206 -6.73 -13.45 5.54
CA ILE A 206 -7.21 -14.52 6.44
C ILE A 206 -6.09 -15.53 6.74
N ILE A 207 -5.07 -15.61 5.89
CA ILE A 207 -3.92 -16.46 6.14
C ILE A 207 -3.06 -15.82 7.24
N ASP A 208 -3.29 -16.27 8.47
CA ASP A 208 -2.41 -15.95 9.59
C ASP A 208 -1.03 -16.57 9.41
N GLU A 209 -0.97 -17.77 8.80
CA GLU A 209 0.27 -18.51 8.60
C GLU A 209 1.22 -17.81 7.62
N LYS A 210 2.40 -17.44 8.09
CA LYS A 210 3.45 -16.87 7.25
C LYS A 210 4.05 -18.00 6.39
N GLU A 211 3.84 -17.91 5.08
CA GLU A 211 4.36 -18.86 4.09
C GLU A 211 5.35 -18.13 3.19
N GLY A 212 6.40 -18.84 2.77
CA GLY A 212 7.35 -18.33 1.80
C GLY A 212 8.18 -19.44 1.16
N VAL A 213 8.84 -19.07 0.07
CA VAL A 213 9.69 -19.94 -0.74
C VAL A 213 11.03 -19.25 -0.98
N PHE A 214 12.12 -20.01 -0.87
CA PHE A 214 13.47 -19.52 -1.12
C PHE A 214 13.71 -19.40 -2.62
N THR A 215 14.32 -18.30 -3.05
CA THR A 215 14.55 -18.03 -4.48
C THR A 215 15.81 -18.69 -5.05
N GLY A 216 16.64 -19.33 -4.23
CA GLY A 216 17.97 -19.78 -4.67
C GLY A 216 18.99 -18.65 -4.83
N ARG A 217 18.64 -17.41 -4.45
CA ARG A 217 19.48 -16.21 -4.58
C ARG A 217 19.74 -15.56 -3.24
N TYR A 218 20.82 -14.80 -3.20
CA TYR A 218 21.27 -14.06 -2.04
C TYR A 218 21.43 -12.58 -2.38
N ALA A 219 21.07 -11.72 -1.45
CA ALA A 219 21.48 -10.32 -1.45
C ALA A 219 22.70 -10.13 -0.55
N ILE A 220 23.39 -9.01 -0.69
CA ILE A 220 24.53 -8.63 0.14
C ILE A 220 24.09 -7.50 1.07
N ASN A 221 24.24 -7.70 2.37
CA ASN A 221 24.02 -6.62 3.34
C ASN A 221 25.12 -5.56 3.13
N PRO A 222 24.76 -4.31 2.81
CA PRO A 222 25.74 -3.32 2.35
C PRO A 222 26.61 -2.75 3.49
N LEU A 223 26.30 -3.06 4.76
CA LEU A 223 27.12 -2.66 5.91
C LEU A 223 27.94 -3.82 6.50
N THR A 224 27.50 -5.07 6.36
CA THR A 224 28.25 -6.24 6.87
C THR A 224 28.98 -7.04 5.78
N ASN A 225 28.60 -6.87 4.51
CA ASN A 225 28.98 -7.72 3.38
C ASN A 225 28.59 -9.21 3.55
N GLU A 226 27.70 -9.52 4.50
CA GLU A 226 27.17 -10.88 4.69
C GLU A 226 26.14 -11.19 3.58
N LYS A 227 26.13 -12.45 3.12
CA LYS A 227 25.11 -12.94 2.20
C LYS A 227 23.83 -13.23 2.97
N VAL A 228 22.71 -12.71 2.49
CA VAL A 228 21.39 -12.93 3.07
C VAL A 228 20.46 -13.58 2.05
N PRO A 229 19.81 -14.72 2.36
CA PRO A 229 18.92 -15.39 1.42
C PRO A 229 17.70 -14.53 1.08
N ILE A 230 17.28 -14.58 -0.18
CA ILE A 230 16.09 -13.86 -0.67
C ILE A 230 14.91 -14.83 -0.76
N TRP A 231 13.79 -14.47 -0.15
CA TRP A 231 12.54 -15.22 -0.12
C TRP A 231 11.41 -14.48 -0.81
N ILE A 232 10.43 -15.21 -1.31
CA ILE A 232 9.11 -14.67 -1.65
C ILE A 232 8.17 -15.04 -0.52
N ALA A 233 7.47 -14.08 0.07
CA ALA A 233 6.62 -14.32 1.25
C ALA A 233 5.25 -13.67 1.13
N ASN A 234 4.23 -14.35 1.64
CA ASN A 234 2.81 -13.96 1.49
C ASN A 234 2.38 -12.74 2.31
N TYR A 235 3.17 -12.35 3.32
CA TYR A 235 2.85 -11.26 4.24
C TYR A 235 3.47 -9.91 3.82
N ILE A 236 4.20 -9.88 2.71
CA ILE A 236 4.77 -8.64 2.14
C ILE A 236 3.77 -8.01 1.18
N LEU A 237 3.55 -6.71 1.34
CA LEU A 237 2.59 -5.96 0.52
C LEU A 237 3.31 -5.20 -0.60
N TRP A 238 3.07 -5.56 -1.85
CA TRP A 238 3.65 -4.87 -3.02
C TRP A 238 3.42 -3.36 -3.05
N GLY A 239 2.22 -2.91 -2.64
CA GLY A 239 1.86 -1.49 -2.61
C GLY A 239 2.27 -0.73 -1.34
N TYR A 240 3.22 -1.23 -0.56
CA TYR A 240 3.78 -0.54 0.61
C TYR A 240 5.31 -0.54 0.55
N GLY A 241 5.92 0.63 0.64
CA GLY A 241 7.36 0.78 0.41
C GLY A 241 7.72 0.37 -1.01
N THR A 242 8.73 -0.49 -1.16
CA THR A 242 9.22 -1.01 -2.45
C THR A 242 8.66 -2.39 -2.80
N GLY A 243 7.78 -2.96 -1.97
CA GLY A 243 7.34 -4.35 -2.11
C GLY A 243 8.42 -5.39 -1.72
N ALA A 244 9.49 -4.93 -1.10
CA ALA A 244 10.57 -5.73 -0.54
C ALA A 244 10.90 -5.24 0.88
N ILE A 245 11.31 -6.15 1.76
CA ILE A 245 11.77 -5.82 3.12
C ILE A 245 13.13 -6.45 3.42
N MET A 246 13.88 -5.81 4.31
CA MET A 246 14.94 -6.48 5.06
C MET A 246 14.31 -7.06 6.32
N ALA A 247 14.51 -8.36 6.56
CA ALA A 247 13.88 -9.03 7.68
C ALA A 247 14.86 -9.16 8.85
N VAL A 248 14.43 -8.75 10.03
CA VAL A 248 15.25 -8.76 11.25
C VAL A 248 14.53 -9.52 12.37
N PRO A 249 14.63 -10.87 12.38
CA PRO A 249 13.85 -11.73 13.28
C PRO A 249 13.99 -11.43 14.76
N ALA A 250 15.12 -10.88 15.19
CA ALA A 250 15.32 -10.54 16.59
C ALA A 250 14.46 -9.33 17.03
N HIS A 251 13.94 -8.53 16.10
CA HIS A 251 13.35 -7.21 16.35
C HIS A 251 12.03 -6.91 15.57
N ASP A 252 11.49 -7.86 14.82
CA ASP A 252 10.15 -7.81 14.22
C ASP A 252 9.44 -9.15 14.43
N GLU A 253 8.24 -9.12 14.99
CA GLU A 253 7.46 -10.32 15.35
C GLU A 253 7.12 -11.20 14.13
N ARG A 254 6.79 -10.59 12.99
CA ARG A 254 6.41 -11.33 11.77
C ARG A 254 7.62 -12.04 11.19
N ASP A 255 8.76 -11.36 11.20
CA ASP A 255 10.03 -11.93 10.74
C ASP A 255 10.51 -13.03 11.69
N HIS A 256 10.24 -12.89 12.99
CA HIS A 256 10.56 -13.89 14.01
C HIS A 256 9.76 -15.19 13.82
N GLU A 257 8.45 -15.08 13.63
CA GLU A 257 7.58 -16.22 13.33
C GLU A 257 8.03 -16.94 12.05
N PHE A 258 8.32 -16.18 11.00
CA PHE A 258 8.81 -16.72 9.74
C PHE A 258 10.16 -17.41 9.91
N ALA A 259 11.12 -16.76 10.58
CA ALA A 259 12.45 -17.31 10.79
C ALA A 259 12.42 -18.61 11.59
N LYS A 260 11.59 -18.69 12.65
CA LYS A 260 11.39 -19.93 13.41
C LYS A 260 10.83 -21.06 12.56
N LYS A 261 9.83 -20.77 11.74
CA LYS A 261 9.19 -21.76 10.88
C LYS A 261 10.18 -22.36 9.87
N TYR A 262 11.05 -21.54 9.30
CA TYR A 262 11.97 -21.93 8.23
C TYR A 262 13.41 -22.20 8.71
N GLY A 263 13.67 -22.15 10.03
CA GLY A 263 15.01 -22.38 10.59
C GLY A 263 16.04 -21.32 10.18
N ILE A 264 15.60 -20.09 9.92
CA ILE A 264 16.47 -18.97 9.56
C ILE A 264 17.12 -18.42 10.84
N PRO A 265 18.41 -18.03 10.80
CA PRO A 265 19.08 -17.50 11.98
C PRO A 265 18.39 -16.26 12.55
N ILE A 266 18.36 -16.17 13.89
CA ILE A 266 17.91 -14.99 14.64
C ILE A 266 19.14 -14.31 15.21
N LYS A 267 19.43 -13.07 14.77
CA LYS A 267 20.64 -12.33 15.14
C LYS A 267 20.27 -11.08 15.96
N PRO A 268 20.43 -11.10 17.29
CA PRO A 268 20.13 -9.94 18.12
C PRO A 268 21.15 -8.82 17.91
N VAL A 269 20.65 -7.62 17.65
CA VAL A 269 21.45 -6.40 17.46
C VAL A 269 21.02 -5.24 18.34
N ILE A 270 19.95 -5.40 19.10
CA ILE A 270 19.50 -4.45 20.11
C ILE A 270 19.21 -5.22 21.38
N LYS A 271 19.70 -4.73 22.52
CA LYS A 271 19.34 -5.24 23.84
C LYS A 271 18.50 -4.26 24.64
N PRO A 272 17.64 -4.74 25.55
CA PRO A 272 16.98 -3.88 26.53
C PRO A 272 17.97 -3.01 27.30
N VAL A 273 17.53 -1.82 27.70
CA VAL A 273 18.31 -0.95 28.60
C VAL A 273 18.45 -1.61 29.98
N GLU A 274 17.39 -2.28 30.44
CA GLU A 274 17.33 -3.01 31.69
C GLU A 274 16.77 -4.42 31.48
N GLY A 275 17.34 -5.40 32.17
CA GLY A 275 16.91 -6.80 32.10
C GLY A 275 17.60 -7.62 31.01
N GLU A 276 17.18 -8.87 30.88
CA GLU A 276 17.60 -9.81 29.84
C GLU A 276 16.41 -10.12 28.92
N TRP A 277 16.68 -10.46 27.67
CA TRP A 277 15.66 -10.81 26.69
C TRP A 277 16.01 -12.13 26.02
N ASP A 278 14.99 -12.95 25.81
CA ASP A 278 15.11 -14.26 25.17
C ASP A 278 14.68 -14.18 23.70
N TYR A 279 15.64 -13.84 22.84
CA TYR A 279 15.42 -13.70 21.40
C TYR A 279 15.09 -15.02 20.69
N ASP A 280 15.22 -16.17 21.36
CA ASP A 280 14.75 -17.45 20.82
C ASP A 280 13.27 -17.66 21.10
N LYS A 281 12.64 -16.89 21.99
CA LYS A 281 11.20 -16.96 22.29
C LYS A 281 10.39 -15.89 21.58
N GLU A 282 10.86 -14.65 21.60
CA GLU A 282 10.10 -13.50 21.08
C GLU A 282 11.02 -12.40 20.55
N ALA A 283 10.53 -11.64 19.58
CA ALA A 283 11.24 -10.49 19.06
C ALA A 283 11.26 -9.34 20.08
N PHE A 284 12.41 -8.70 20.25
CA PHE A 284 12.51 -7.46 21.02
C PHE A 284 12.20 -6.27 20.10
N THR A 285 10.96 -5.80 20.12
CA THR A 285 10.46 -4.74 19.21
C THR A 285 10.76 -3.33 19.71
N GLU A 286 11.04 -3.18 21.00
CA GLU A 286 11.27 -1.89 21.64
C GLU A 286 12.62 -1.25 21.23
N GLU A 287 12.80 0.00 21.64
CA GLU A 287 14.08 0.68 21.54
C GLU A 287 15.01 0.26 22.69
N GLY A 288 16.31 0.24 22.40
CA GLY A 288 17.31 -0.23 23.35
C GLY A 288 18.72 0.23 22.99
N ILE A 289 19.70 -0.60 23.33
CA ILE A 289 21.12 -0.33 23.09
C ILE A 289 21.63 -1.28 22.01
N LEU A 290 22.33 -0.75 21.02
CA LEU A 290 22.90 -1.56 19.94
C LEU A 290 24.03 -2.47 20.44
N ILE A 291 24.02 -3.69 19.91
CA ILE A 291 25.05 -4.72 20.07
C ILE A 291 25.29 -5.39 18.71
N ASN A 292 26.43 -6.05 18.52
CA ASN A 292 26.75 -6.81 17.31
C ASN A 292 26.59 -6.00 16.00
N SER A 293 26.84 -4.69 16.05
CA SER A 293 26.48 -3.69 15.03
C SER A 293 27.68 -2.87 14.56
N ASN A 294 28.82 -3.53 14.28
CA ASN A 294 30.04 -2.98 13.64
C ASN A 294 30.27 -1.46 13.81
N GLY A 295 30.77 -1.04 14.98
CA GLY A 295 31.13 0.35 15.25
C GLY A 295 29.97 1.25 15.72
N PHE A 296 28.75 0.71 15.77
CA PHE A 296 27.57 1.37 16.36
C PHE A 296 27.17 0.80 17.73
N ASP A 297 27.93 -0.18 18.24
CA ASP A 297 27.69 -0.79 19.55
C ASP A 297 27.69 0.26 20.68
N GLY A 298 26.75 0.12 21.61
CA GLY A 298 26.59 1.00 22.76
C GLY A 298 25.77 2.27 22.51
N LEU A 299 25.39 2.56 21.26
CA LEU A 299 24.46 3.65 20.94
C LEU A 299 23.02 3.27 21.31
N SER A 300 22.20 4.28 21.62
CA SER A 300 20.75 4.05 21.69
C SER A 300 20.17 3.81 20.28
N SER A 301 19.03 3.13 20.19
CA SER A 301 18.31 2.94 18.92
C SER A 301 18.03 4.27 18.21
N GLU A 302 17.63 5.32 18.94
CA GLU A 302 17.36 6.64 18.36
C GLU A 302 18.62 7.27 17.74
N GLU A 303 19.73 7.30 18.47
CA GLU A 303 21.02 7.81 17.98
C GLU A 303 21.55 6.98 16.80
N ALA A 304 21.35 5.66 16.86
CA ALA A 304 21.78 4.73 15.84
C ALA A 304 21.00 4.90 14.54
N LYS A 305 19.67 5.10 14.60
CA LYS A 305 18.84 5.37 13.41
C LYS A 305 19.40 6.55 12.62
N GLU A 306 19.76 7.64 13.30
CA GLU A 306 20.33 8.81 12.66
C GLU A 306 21.72 8.53 12.07
N LYS A 307 22.65 8.01 12.87
CA LYS A 307 24.04 7.78 12.44
C LYS A 307 24.16 6.73 11.32
N ILE A 308 23.39 5.65 11.40
CA ILE A 308 23.37 4.60 10.36
C ILE A 308 22.79 5.17 9.07
N THR A 309 21.71 5.95 9.13
CA THR A 309 21.14 6.60 7.93
C THR A 309 22.15 7.54 7.28
N GLN A 310 22.88 8.34 8.06
CA GLN A 310 23.96 9.19 7.54
C GLN A 310 25.09 8.38 6.88
N GLU A 311 25.47 7.24 7.46
CA GLU A 311 26.49 6.37 6.88
C GLU A 311 26.02 5.71 5.57
N LEU A 312 24.74 5.32 5.50
CA LEU A 312 24.12 4.80 4.27
C LEU A 312 24.14 5.85 3.15
N GLU A 313 23.81 7.10 3.47
CA GLU A 313 23.87 8.24 2.53
C GLU A 313 25.29 8.50 2.05
N LYS A 314 26.25 8.56 2.98
CA LYS A 314 27.65 8.82 2.69
C LYS A 314 28.28 7.78 1.77
N LYS A 315 27.86 6.52 1.91
CA LYS A 315 28.27 5.41 1.04
C LYS A 315 27.46 5.30 -0.25
N GLY A 316 26.41 6.10 -0.43
CA GLY A 316 25.54 6.06 -1.60
C GLY A 316 24.72 4.76 -1.71
N ILE A 317 24.50 4.07 -0.60
CA ILE A 317 23.79 2.76 -0.52
C ILE A 317 22.41 2.88 0.15
N GLY A 318 22.00 4.09 0.52
CA GLY A 318 20.67 4.37 1.05
C GLY A 318 20.47 5.86 1.26
N GLU A 319 19.28 6.26 1.67
CA GLU A 319 18.95 7.65 2.00
C GLU A 319 17.81 7.73 3.01
N LYS A 320 17.72 8.84 3.75
CA LYS A 320 16.55 9.13 4.58
C LYS A 320 15.31 9.26 3.71
N THR A 321 14.26 8.52 4.04
CA THR A 321 13.03 8.48 3.24
C THR A 321 11.82 8.67 4.14
N ILE A 322 10.86 9.47 3.68
CA ILE A 322 9.54 9.58 4.27
C ILE A 322 8.60 8.73 3.43
N ASN A 323 7.92 7.79 4.06
CA ASN A 323 6.92 6.94 3.42
C ASN A 323 5.55 7.19 4.04
N PHE A 324 4.50 7.07 3.24
CA PHE A 324 3.12 7.18 3.69
C PHE A 324 2.38 5.88 3.43
N ARG A 325 1.50 5.49 4.35
CA ARG A 325 0.57 4.37 4.14
C ARG A 325 -0.54 4.76 3.15
N LEU A 326 -0.88 6.05 3.10
CA LEU A 326 -1.82 6.60 2.13
C LEU A 326 -1.44 6.22 0.70
N ARG A 327 -2.43 5.81 -0.09
CA ARG A 327 -2.28 5.52 -1.51
C ARG A 327 -3.08 6.50 -2.34
N ASP A 328 -2.67 6.66 -3.59
CA ASP A 328 -3.44 7.44 -4.56
C ASP A 328 -4.85 6.90 -4.74
N TRP A 329 -5.78 7.84 -4.90
CA TRP A 329 -7.20 7.53 -4.91
C TRP A 329 -7.63 7.07 -6.31
N ASN A 330 -7.93 5.78 -6.46
CA ASN A 330 -8.55 5.26 -7.68
C ASN A 330 -10.01 5.71 -7.78
N ILE A 331 -10.31 6.56 -8.76
CA ILE A 331 -11.65 7.12 -8.99
C ILE A 331 -12.40 6.44 -10.15
N SER A 332 -11.74 5.62 -10.96
CA SER A 332 -12.40 4.92 -12.07
C SER A 332 -13.36 3.84 -11.59
N ARG A 333 -14.55 3.78 -12.21
CA ARG A 333 -15.57 2.76 -11.94
C ARG A 333 -16.15 2.29 -13.27
N GLN A 334 -16.25 0.97 -13.45
CA GLN A 334 -16.82 0.33 -14.65
C GLN A 334 -18.34 0.22 -14.48
N ARG A 335 -19.00 1.38 -14.35
CA ARG A 335 -20.44 1.49 -14.07
C ARG A 335 -21.08 2.57 -14.92
N TYR A 336 -22.33 2.34 -15.31
CA TYR A 336 -23.13 3.28 -16.09
C TYR A 336 -23.56 4.53 -15.29
N TRP A 337 -24.06 4.34 -14.07
CA TRP A 337 -24.63 5.44 -13.28
C TRP A 337 -23.55 6.14 -12.45
N GLY A 338 -22.87 7.11 -13.07
CA GLY A 338 -21.79 7.91 -12.49
C GLY A 338 -21.39 9.06 -13.42
N THR A 339 -20.47 9.91 -12.95
CA THR A 339 -19.95 11.02 -13.76
C THR A 339 -19.01 10.49 -14.86
N PRO A 340 -19.22 10.81 -16.14
CA PRO A 340 -18.28 10.50 -17.20
C PRO A 340 -16.94 11.21 -16.98
N ILE A 341 -15.82 10.49 -17.09
CA ILE A 341 -14.49 11.13 -17.04
C ILE A 341 -14.27 11.86 -18.38
N PRO A 342 -14.00 13.18 -18.40
CA PRO A 342 -14.00 14.03 -19.59
C PRO A 342 -12.69 13.90 -20.38
N VAL A 343 -12.40 12.69 -20.88
CA VAL A 343 -11.21 12.39 -21.68
C VAL A 343 -11.57 11.61 -22.94
N ILE A 344 -10.87 11.91 -24.01
CA ILE A 344 -10.95 11.26 -25.31
C ILE A 344 -9.70 10.41 -25.49
N TYR A 345 -9.89 9.17 -25.94
CA TYR A 345 -8.78 8.30 -26.35
C TYR A 345 -8.64 8.38 -27.86
N CYS A 346 -7.51 8.94 -28.32
CA CYS A 346 -7.13 9.04 -29.71
C CYS A 346 -5.95 8.08 -29.97
N ASP A 347 -6.02 7.26 -31.02
CA ASP A 347 -4.97 6.29 -31.34
C ASP A 347 -3.64 6.97 -31.72
N GLU A 348 -3.68 8.21 -32.20
CA GLU A 348 -2.49 9.00 -32.56
C GLU A 348 -2.05 9.96 -31.45
N CYS A 349 -2.99 10.65 -30.79
CA CYS A 349 -2.68 11.68 -29.79
C CYS A 349 -2.63 11.14 -28.34
N GLY A 350 -3.07 9.91 -28.11
CA GLY A 350 -3.18 9.33 -26.78
C GLY A 350 -4.38 9.87 -26.00
N ILE A 351 -4.14 10.36 -24.78
CA ILE A 351 -5.19 10.86 -23.89
C ILE A 351 -5.36 12.37 -24.10
N VAL A 352 -6.54 12.78 -24.57
CA VAL A 352 -6.88 14.17 -24.86
C VAL A 352 -8.01 14.63 -23.92
N PRO A 353 -7.86 15.73 -23.15
CA PRO A 353 -8.96 16.27 -22.37
C PRO A 353 -10.08 16.80 -23.27
N VAL A 354 -11.33 16.64 -22.85
CA VAL A 354 -12.48 17.33 -23.49
C VAL A 354 -12.34 18.84 -23.25
N PRO A 355 -12.60 19.71 -24.25
CA PRO A 355 -12.61 21.16 -24.05
C PRO A 355 -13.60 21.59 -22.95
N GLU A 356 -13.25 22.61 -22.17
CA GLU A 356 -14.08 23.03 -21.03
C GLU A 356 -15.46 23.55 -21.47
N GLU A 357 -15.53 24.20 -22.63
CA GLU A 357 -16.76 24.68 -23.25
C GLU A 357 -17.72 23.55 -23.68
N ASP A 358 -17.21 22.33 -23.83
CA ASP A 358 -17.99 21.16 -24.26
C ASP A 358 -18.55 20.35 -23.06
N LEU A 359 -18.30 20.77 -21.82
CA LEU A 359 -18.89 20.16 -20.62
C LEU A 359 -20.36 20.55 -20.43
N PRO A 360 -21.21 19.69 -19.81
CA PRO A 360 -20.93 18.34 -19.27
C PRO A 360 -20.69 17.23 -20.28
#